data_AF-A0A972CG17-F1
#
_entry.id   AF-A0A972CG17-F1
#
_cell.length_a   1.000
_cell.length_b   1.000
_cell.length_c   1.000
_cell.angle_alpha   90.00
_cell.angle_beta   90.00
_cell.angle_gamma   90.00
#
_symmetry.space_group_name_H-M   'P 1'
#
loop_
_entity.id
_entity.type
_entity.pdbx_description
1 polymer ?
#
loop_
_entity_poly.entity_id
_entity_poly.type
_entity_poly.pdbx_seq_one_letter_code
_entity_poly.pdbx_strand_id
1 'polypeptide(L)' 'MVIKYKAIDSRGKKRSGQLMVQNRSEAVSLLKQRGLIPVDLKEVKKTERKELSEIF' A
#
# COMPACT_ATOMS: atom_id res chain seq x y z
N MET A 1 9.38 0.80 -1.44
CA MET A 1 8.18 0.31 -2.15
C MET A 1 6.95 0.98 -1.57
N VAL A 2 5.94 1.32 -2.38
CA VAL A 2 4.67 1.87 -1.86
C VAL A 2 3.60 0.80 -1.92
N ILE A 3 2.96 0.50 -0.80
CA ILE A 3 1.82 -0.42 -0.72
C ILE A 3 0.57 0.37 -0.38
N LYS A 4 -0.47 0.23 -1.21
CA LYS A 4 -1.84 0.61 -0.88
C LYS A 4 -2.46 -0.49 -0.04
N TYR A 5 -3.04 -0.13 1.11
CA TYR A 5 -3.68 -1.10 2.00
C TYR A 5 -5.16 -0.80 2.18
N LYS A 6 -5.94 -1.87 2.43
CA LYS A 6 -7.24 -1.83 3.10
C LYS A 6 -7.13 -2.65 4.37
N ALA A 7 -7.60 -2.11 5.47
CA ALA A 7 -7.58 -2.76 6.77
C ALA A 7 -8.86 -2.46 7.55
N ILE A 8 -9.11 -3.23 8.60
CA ILE A 8 -10.23 -3.05 9.52
C ILE A 8 -9.66 -2.72 10.90
N ASP A 9 -10.21 -1.71 11.58
CA ASP A 9 -9.87 -1.42 12.97
C ASP A 9 -10.62 -2.33 13.95
N SER A 10 -10.25 -2.29 15.23
CA SER A 10 -10.89 -3.10 16.28
C SER A 10 -12.39 -2.83 16.47
N ARG A 11 -12.92 -1.74 15.89
CA ARG A 11 -14.35 -1.38 15.91
C ARG A 11 -15.07 -1.80 14.63
N GLY A 12 -14.41 -2.55 13.74
CA GLY A 12 -14.97 -3.01 12.47
C GLY A 12 -14.98 -1.94 11.38
N LYS A 13 -14.41 -0.74 11.61
CA LYS A 13 -14.38 0.31 10.58
C LYS A 13 -13.26 0.04 9.59
N LYS A 14 -13.63 0.13 8.30
CA LYS A 14 -12.68 0.00 7.19
C LYS A 14 -11.81 1.26 7.11
N ARG A 15 -10.51 1.05 6.97
CA ARG A 15 -9.48 2.07 6.77
C ARG A 15 -8.69 1.71 5.53
N SER A 16 -8.29 2.72 4.78
CA SER A 16 -7.43 2.56 3.61
C SER A 16 -6.38 3.65 3.61
N GLY A 17 -5.24 3.35 2.97
CA GLY A 17 -4.12 4.28 2.92
C GLY A 17 -2.96 3.75 2.11
N GLN A 18 -1.84 4.43 2.22
CA GLN A 18 -0.57 4.07 1.58
C GLN A 18 0.52 4.03 2.63
N LEU A 19 1.43 3.08 2.50
CA LEU A 19 2.61 2.94 3.35
C LEU A 19 3.83 2.79 2.46
N MET A 20 4.91 3.47 2.83
CA MET A 20 6.21 3.25 2.26
C MET A 20 6.95 2.22 3.12
N VAL A 21 7.30 1.09 2.52
CA VAL A 21 7.94 -0.06 3.18
C VAL A 21 8.99 -0.67 2.26
N GLN A 22 9.85 -1.52 2.82
CA GLN A 22 10.82 -2.31 2.08
C GLN A 22 10.17 -3.56 1.49
N ASN A 23 9.27 -4.21 2.22
CA ASN A 23 8.60 -5.44 1.79
C ASN A 23 7.17 -5.59 2.35
N ARG A 24 6.45 -6.63 1.91
CA ARG A 24 5.05 -6.87 2.31
C ARG A 24 4.91 -7.23 3.79
N SER A 25 5.86 -7.98 4.36
CA SER A 25 5.85 -8.39 5.77
C SER A 25 5.97 -7.20 6.73
N GLU A 26 6.77 -6.21 6.35
CA GLU A 26 6.90 -4.95 7.08
C GLU A 26 5.58 -4.17 7.08
N ALA A 27 4.87 -4.09 5.94
CA ALA A 27 3.56 -3.45 5.89
C ALA A 27 2.53 -4.14 6.79
N VAL A 28 2.51 -5.48 6.83
CA VAL A 28 1.63 -6.22 7.75
C VAL A 28 1.97 -5.91 9.21
N SER A 29 3.25 -5.88 9.55
CA SER A 29 3.71 -5.60 10.91
C SER A 29 3.34 -4.19 11.37
N LEU A 30 3.55 -3.18 10.52
CA LEU A 30 3.15 -1.79 10.81
C LEU A 30 1.64 -1.65 10.98
N LEU A 31 0.84 -2.32 10.16
CA LEU A 31 -0.62 -2.29 10.30
C LEU A 31 -1.08 -2.94 11.61
N LYS A 32 -0.49 -4.08 11.98
CA LYS A 32 -0.78 -4.74 13.26
C LYS A 32 -0.39 -3.88 14.47
N GLN A 33 0.79 -3.24 14.44
CA GLN A 33 1.22 -2.30 15.50
C GLN A 33 0.25 -1.12 15.67
N ARG A 34 -0.44 -0.71 14.59
CA ARG A 34 -1.47 0.33 14.61
C ARG A 34 -2.86 -0.18 15.01
N GLY A 35 -2.98 -1.45 15.42
CA GLY A 35 -4.27 -2.08 15.75
C GLY A 35 -5.19 -2.29 14.54
N LEU A 36 -4.61 -2.37 13.34
CA LEU A 36 -5.34 -2.59 12.09
C LEU A 36 -5.12 -4.03 11.59
N ILE A 37 -6.21 -4.65 11.15
CA ILE A 37 -6.20 -5.99 10.54
C ILE A 37 -6.19 -5.79 9.01
N PRO A 38 -5.09 -6.08 8.30
CA PRO A 38 -5.03 -5.93 6.85
C PRO A 38 -5.97 -6.91 6.15
N VAL A 39 -6.79 -6.39 5.25
CA VAL A 39 -7.71 -7.15 4.38
C VAL A 39 -7.14 -7.28 2.97
N ASP A 40 -6.48 -6.22 2.48
CA ASP A 40 -5.88 -6.19 1.15
C ASP A 40 -4.60 -5.34 1.16
N LEU A 41 -3.60 -5.77 0.40
CA LEU A 41 -2.29 -5.13 0.27
C LEU A 41 -1.88 -5.19 -1.20
N LYS A 42 -1.88 -4.03 -1.87
CA LYS A 42 -1.53 -3.90 -3.28
C LYS A 42 -0.29 -3.04 -3.44
N GLU A 43 0.74 -3.61 -4.03
CA GLU A 43 1.95 -2.87 -4.39
C GLU A 43 1.65 -1.88 -5.52
N VAL A 44 2.07 -0.64 -5.34
CA VAL A 44 2.04 0.38 -6.38
C VAL A 44 3.35 0.27 -7.14
N LYS A 45 3.33 -0.48 -8.25
CA LYS A 45 4.41 -0.40 -9.23
C LYS A 45 4.45 1.05 -9.73
N LYS A 46 5.61 1.70 -9.64
CA LYS A 46 5.85 2.93 -10.41
C LYS A 46 5.72 2.53 -11.86
N THR A 47 4.57 2.79 -12.48
CA THR A 47 4.50 2.86 -13.93
C THR A 47 5.36 4.05 -14.28
N GLU A 48 6.60 3.79 -14.68
CA GLU A 48 7.33 4.74 -15.50
C GLU A 48 6.43 4.98 -16.72
N ARG A 49 5.69 6.08 -16.72
CA ARG A 49 5.21 6.65 -17.98
C ARG A 49 6.50 6.94 -18.74
N LYS A 50 6.88 6.03 -19.63
CA LYS A 50 7.60 6.43 -20.84
C LYS A 50 6.68 7.46 -21.49
N GLU A 51 6.91 8.73 -21.19
CA GLU A 51 6.65 9.78 -22.16
C GLU A 51 7.53 9.41 -23.35
N LEU A 52 6.97 8.59 -24.25
CA LEU A 52 7.37 8.62 -25.64
C LEU A 52 6.93 10.01 -26.12
N SER A 53 7.75 11.00 -25.78
CA SER A 53 7.80 12.23 -26.55
C SER A 53 7.97 11.79 -27.99
N GLU A 54 6.96 12.11 -28.80
CA GLU A 54 7.02 12.08 -30.25
C GLU A 54 8.35 12.70 -30.69
N ILE A 55 9.27 11.88 -31.18
CA ILE A 55 10.49 12.34 -31.83
C ILE A 55 10.37 11.91 -33.30
N PHE A 56 10.06 12.93 -34.10
CA PHE A 56 10.25 13.11 -35.55
C PHE A 56 9.52 12.21 -36.54
#